data_AF-A0A958NTA9-F1
#
_entry.id   AF-A0A958NTA9-F1
#
_cell.length_a   1.000
_cell.length_b   1.000
_cell.length_c   1.000
_cell.angle_alpha   90.00
_cell.angle_beta   90.00
_cell.angle_gamma   90.00
#
_symmetry.space_group_name_H-M   'P 1'
#
loop_
_entity.id
_entity.type
_entity.pdbx_description
1 polymer ?
#
loop_
_entity_poly.entity_id
_entity_poly.type
_entity_poly.pdbx_seq_one_letter_code
_entity_poly.pdbx_strand_id
1 'polypeptide(L)'
;MVFRKHTILPIPLALCFTFCLVTLGSKTPNKDELFQLAVKEAKRLGIGLEPEAKTEIDRVLYKHYLKSILGQHADELQPTDKEVRRAYATAPRIRLRHLAVMGKPAAQEAKIASVLAGLKSGKSFKQLVLQYSEDAGAKFAGDLDFKGKNDLPSVLYAAALRLKPGQVSIPIKLGAGTHLVEVIAVQEFAKAPEVYKAFLRGDLKHQKELTLLRKNLASLALRKAKYPQTKKDTK
;
A
#
# COMPACT_ATOMS: atom_id res chain seq x y z
N MET A 1 5.44 51.58 -27.98
CA MET A 1 6.54 51.34 -28.93
C MET A 1 7.47 50.31 -28.29
N VAL A 2 7.65 49.05 -28.69
CA VAL A 2 7.09 48.14 -29.70
C VAL A 2 7.26 46.74 -29.09
N PHE A 3 6.18 45.96 -28.99
CA PHE A 3 6.24 44.52 -28.72
C PHE A 3 6.87 43.82 -29.94
N ARG A 4 8.04 43.19 -29.80
CA ARG A 4 8.53 42.23 -30.80
C ARG A 4 8.15 40.82 -30.37
N LYS A 5 7.13 40.27 -31.04
CA LYS A 5 6.80 38.85 -31.05
C LYS A 5 7.99 38.09 -31.66
N HIS A 6 8.57 37.14 -30.94
CA HIS A 6 9.43 36.12 -31.53
C HIS A 6 8.58 34.90 -31.85
N THR A 7 8.24 34.79 -33.13
CA THR A 7 7.57 33.66 -33.75
C THR A 7 8.54 32.48 -33.76
N ILE A 8 8.20 31.41 -33.05
CA ILE A 8 8.89 30.12 -33.14
C ILE A 8 8.42 29.47 -34.45
N LEU A 9 9.32 29.37 -35.43
CA LEU A 9 9.09 28.52 -36.61
C LEU A 9 9.32 27.05 -36.21
N PRO A 10 8.47 26.10 -36.63
CA PRO A 10 8.75 24.68 -36.44
C PRO A 10 9.77 24.25 -37.51
N ILE A 11 10.97 23.85 -37.09
CA ILE A 11 11.94 23.26 -38.01
C ILE A 11 11.48 21.80 -38.28
N PRO A 12 11.25 21.41 -39.55
CA PRO A 12 10.78 20.08 -39.86
C PRO A 12 11.90 19.06 -39.67
N LEU A 13 11.59 17.97 -38.95
CA LEU A 13 12.49 16.87 -38.56
C LEU A 13 13.03 16.00 -39.72
N ALA A 14 13.04 16.48 -40.97
CA ALA A 14 13.11 15.61 -42.14
C ALA A 14 14.38 15.71 -43.03
N LEU A 15 15.33 16.61 -42.77
CA LEU A 15 16.54 16.71 -43.62
C LEU A 15 17.82 16.90 -42.81
N CYS A 16 18.34 15.81 -42.25
CA CYS A 16 19.77 15.71 -41.93
C CYS A 16 20.25 14.25 -41.92
N PHE A 17 19.68 13.40 -42.78
CA PHE A 17 20.01 11.96 -42.86
C PHE A 17 20.82 11.57 -44.11
N THR A 18 21.38 12.53 -44.84
CA THR A 18 22.08 12.27 -46.10
C THR A 18 23.28 13.19 -46.26
N PHE A 19 24.35 12.94 -45.50
CA PHE A 19 25.75 13.04 -45.94
C PHE A 19 26.67 12.77 -44.74
N CYS A 20 27.15 11.54 -44.60
CA CYS A 20 28.53 11.16 -44.24
C CYS A 20 28.57 9.66 -43.91
N LEU A 21 28.32 8.81 -44.91
CA LEU A 21 28.95 7.49 -44.94
C LEU A 21 30.16 7.65 -45.85
N VAL A 22 31.36 7.52 -45.30
CA VAL A 22 32.48 6.73 -45.85
C VAL A 22 33.73 6.93 -44.97
N THR A 23 34.30 5.80 -44.56
CA THR A 23 35.62 5.55 -43.96
C THR A 23 35.91 6.02 -42.53
N LEU A 24 35.51 5.20 -41.56
CA LEU A 24 36.35 4.73 -40.44
C LEU A 24 35.60 3.57 -39.77
N GLY A 25 36.26 2.44 -39.56
CA GLY A 25 35.67 1.22 -38.99
C GLY A 25 35.30 1.36 -37.52
N SER A 26 34.24 2.10 -37.20
CA SER A 26 33.70 2.21 -35.85
C SER A 26 32.38 1.46 -35.73
N LYS A 27 32.34 0.47 -34.82
CA LYS A 27 31.10 -0.18 -34.38
C LYS A 27 30.09 0.90 -34.00
N THR A 28 28.86 0.81 -34.51
CA THR A 28 27.77 1.66 -34.05
C THR A 28 27.61 1.51 -32.54
N PRO A 29 27.53 2.62 -31.77
CA PRO A 29 27.45 2.52 -30.33
C PRO A 29 26.18 1.79 -29.90
N ASN A 30 26.29 0.92 -28.89
CA ASN A 30 25.11 0.27 -28.33
C ASN A 30 24.32 1.24 -27.41
N LYS A 31 23.14 0.82 -26.95
CA LYS A 31 22.25 1.68 -26.12
C LYS A 31 22.91 2.17 -24.83
N ASP A 32 23.71 1.33 -24.17
CA ASP A 32 24.38 1.69 -22.93
C ASP A 32 25.51 2.70 -23.18
N GLU A 33 26.25 2.52 -24.28
CA GLU A 33 27.28 3.46 -24.72
C GLU A 33 26.68 4.84 -25.06
N LEU A 34 25.55 4.86 -25.78
CA LEU A 34 24.82 6.10 -26.08
C LEU A 34 24.32 6.79 -24.80
N PHE A 35 23.80 6.03 -23.83
CA PHE A 35 23.41 6.57 -22.52
C PHE A 35 24.60 7.22 -21.80
N GLN A 36 25.75 6.54 -21.74
CA GLN A 36 26.94 7.07 -21.08
C GLN A 36 27.47 8.34 -21.78
N LEU A 37 27.44 8.37 -23.12
CA LEU A 37 27.81 9.56 -23.89
C LEU A 37 26.87 10.74 -23.61
N ALA A 38 25.55 10.50 -23.61
CA ALA A 38 24.56 11.53 -23.30
C ALA A 38 24.72 12.08 -21.87
N VAL A 39 25.00 11.22 -20.88
CA VAL A 39 25.27 11.65 -19.50
C VAL A 39 26.54 12.51 -19.41
N LYS A 40 27.61 12.14 -20.14
CA LYS A 40 28.84 12.95 -20.20
C LYS A 40 28.57 14.33 -20.81
N GLU A 41 27.81 14.38 -21.90
CA GLU A 41 27.44 15.63 -22.54
C GLU A 41 26.53 16.50 -21.65
N ALA A 42 25.56 15.90 -20.98
CA ALA A 42 24.70 16.60 -20.02
C ALA A 42 25.49 17.23 -18.86
N LYS A 43 26.53 16.54 -18.37
CA LYS A 43 27.46 17.09 -17.37
C LYS A 43 28.27 18.25 -17.94
N ARG A 44 28.78 18.13 -19.18
CA ARG A 44 29.51 19.20 -19.88
C ARG A 44 28.64 20.45 -20.06
N LEU A 45 27.36 20.27 -20.35
CA LEU A 45 26.37 21.33 -20.51
C LEU A 45 25.85 21.92 -19.18
N GLY A 46 26.26 21.38 -18.03
CA GLY A 46 25.81 21.86 -16.72
C GLY A 46 24.37 21.50 -16.36
N ILE A 47 23.69 20.63 -17.13
CA ILE A 47 22.27 20.28 -16.93
C ILE A 47 22.03 19.73 -15.52
N GLY A 48 22.97 18.99 -14.94
CA GLY A 48 22.85 18.45 -13.57
C GLY A 48 22.95 19.48 -12.44
N LEU A 49 23.29 20.73 -12.75
CA LEU A 49 23.36 21.84 -11.79
C LEU A 49 22.07 22.64 -11.74
N GLU A 50 21.21 22.51 -12.75
CA GLU A 50 19.89 23.15 -12.79
C GLU A 50 19.04 22.69 -11.58
N PRO A 51 18.25 23.57 -10.94
CA PRO A 51 17.51 23.25 -9.73
C PRO A 51 16.61 22.00 -9.85
N GLU A 52 15.92 21.86 -10.98
CA GLU A 52 15.04 20.72 -11.26
C GLU A 52 15.84 19.42 -11.41
N ALA A 53 16.96 19.48 -12.14
CA ALA A 53 17.82 18.33 -12.35
C ALA A 53 18.50 17.88 -11.05
N LYS A 54 19.00 18.83 -10.25
CA LYS A 54 19.59 18.54 -8.93
C LYS A 54 18.58 17.86 -8.01
N THR A 55 17.34 18.35 -7.97
CA THR A 55 16.28 17.76 -7.16
C THR A 55 16.01 16.31 -7.56
N GLU A 56 15.95 16.01 -8.86
CA GLU A 56 15.73 14.64 -9.33
C GLU A 56 16.95 13.74 -9.06
N ILE A 57 18.17 14.24 -9.24
CA ILE A 57 19.40 13.52 -8.87
C ILE A 57 19.40 13.17 -7.38
N ASP A 58 19.08 14.13 -6.51
CA ASP A 58 19.02 13.93 -5.05
C ASP A 58 17.93 12.90 -4.68
N ARG A 59 16.77 12.94 -5.36
CA ARG A 59 15.69 11.97 -5.15
C ARG A 59 16.10 10.55 -5.52
N VAL A 60 16.76 10.39 -6.67
CA VAL A 60 17.29 9.09 -7.13
C VAL A 60 18.36 8.58 -6.16
N LEU A 61 19.29 9.44 -5.75
CA LEU A 61 20.34 9.11 -4.79
C LEU A 61 19.74 8.68 -3.45
N TYR A 62 18.76 9.43 -2.92
CA TYR A 62 18.06 9.10 -1.69
C TYR A 62 17.37 7.73 -1.78
N LYS A 63 16.64 7.47 -2.88
CA LYS A 63 16.01 6.15 -3.11
C LYS A 63 17.03 5.03 -3.14
N HIS A 64 18.18 5.23 -3.81
CA HIS A 64 19.24 4.23 -3.88
C HIS A 64 19.89 3.99 -2.51
N TYR A 65 20.09 5.05 -1.72
CA TYR A 65 20.57 4.95 -0.34
C TYR A 65 19.62 4.12 0.54
N LEU A 66 18.32 4.40 0.51
CA LEU A 66 17.36 3.56 1.26
C LEU A 66 17.44 2.10 0.82
N LYS A 67 17.49 1.85 -0.50
CA LYS A 67 17.63 0.50 -1.05
C LYS A 67 18.93 -0.19 -0.61
N SER A 68 20.05 0.52 -0.54
CA SER A 68 21.32 -0.06 -0.09
C SER A 68 21.27 -0.45 1.37
N ILE A 69 20.65 0.35 2.23
CA ILE A 69 20.42 -0.01 3.64
C ILE A 69 19.57 -1.27 3.75
N LEU A 70 18.46 -1.36 3.00
CA LEU A 70 17.64 -2.58 3.01
C LEU A 70 18.42 -3.81 2.51
N GLY A 71 19.24 -3.64 1.47
CA GLY A 71 20.07 -4.71 0.91
C GLY A 71 21.12 -5.24 1.89
N GLN A 72 21.75 -4.36 2.67
CA GLN A 72 22.74 -4.74 3.70
C GLN A 72 22.14 -5.55 4.85
N HIS A 73 20.82 -5.44 5.09
CA HIS A 73 20.10 -6.12 6.16
C HIS A 73 19.10 -7.17 5.64
N ALA A 74 19.25 -7.63 4.39
CA ALA A 74 18.24 -8.46 3.71
C ALA A 74 17.89 -9.74 4.47
N ASP A 75 18.87 -10.38 5.13
CA ASP A 75 18.68 -11.60 5.90
C ASP A 75 17.99 -11.34 7.25
N GLU A 76 18.41 -10.29 7.97
CA GLU A 76 17.82 -9.88 9.26
C GLU A 76 16.35 -9.44 9.13
N LEU A 77 16.00 -8.91 7.96
CA LEU A 77 14.65 -8.46 7.64
C LEU A 77 13.66 -9.61 7.38
N GLN A 78 14.13 -10.84 7.16
CA GLN A 78 13.26 -11.99 6.93
C GLN A 78 12.54 -12.39 8.22
N PRO A 79 11.19 -12.44 8.25
CA PRO A 79 10.46 -12.89 9.43
C PRO A 79 10.57 -14.41 9.61
N THR A 80 10.86 -14.81 10.84
CA THR A 80 10.87 -16.21 11.26
C THR A 80 9.45 -16.77 11.37
N ASP A 81 9.28 -18.09 11.27
CA ASP A 81 7.97 -18.73 11.46
C ASP A 81 7.39 -18.48 12.86
N LYS A 82 8.25 -18.28 13.86
CA LYS A 82 7.85 -17.88 15.21
C LYS A 82 7.21 -16.50 15.22
N GLU A 83 7.77 -15.54 14.47
CA GLU A 83 7.19 -14.21 14.32
C GLU A 83 5.88 -14.25 13.52
N VAL A 84 5.82 -15.04 12.45
CA VAL A 84 4.58 -15.23 11.67
C VAL A 84 3.48 -15.86 12.53
N ARG A 85 3.80 -16.87 13.35
CA ARG A 85 2.85 -17.47 14.30
C ARG A 85 2.35 -16.46 15.34
N ARG A 86 3.22 -15.60 15.86
CA ARG A 86 2.83 -14.52 16.79
C ARG A 86 1.92 -13.49 16.12
N ALA A 87 2.24 -13.09 14.89
CA ALA A 87 1.38 -12.19 14.12
C ALA A 87 0.02 -12.83 13.80
N TYR A 88 -0.01 -14.13 13.52
CA TYR A 88 -1.27 -14.84 13.33
C TYR A 88 -2.12 -14.89 14.61
N ALA A 89 -1.51 -14.98 15.80
CA ALA A 89 -2.25 -14.97 17.05
C ALA A 89 -3.04 -13.68 17.28
N THR A 90 -2.56 -12.55 16.74
CA THR A 90 -3.25 -11.24 16.82
C THR A 90 -4.06 -10.91 15.57
N ALA A 91 -3.83 -11.61 14.46
CA ALA A 91 -4.56 -11.47 13.22
C ALA A 91 -4.92 -12.85 12.60
N PRO A 92 -5.73 -13.69 13.29
CA PRO A 92 -6.12 -14.98 12.77
C PRO A 92 -7.14 -14.86 11.64
N ARG A 93 -7.32 -15.92 10.85
CA ARG A 93 -8.51 -15.98 9.98
C ARG A 93 -9.72 -16.35 10.82
N ILE A 94 -10.82 -15.63 10.62
CA ILE A 94 -12.04 -15.77 11.40
C ILE A 94 -13.16 -16.12 10.44
N ARG A 95 -13.94 -17.16 10.74
CA ARG A 95 -15.18 -17.45 10.03
C ARG A 95 -16.29 -16.60 10.58
N LEU A 96 -16.97 -15.88 9.71
CA LEU A 96 -17.90 -14.82 10.09
C LEU A 96 -19.24 -15.01 9.40
N ARG A 97 -20.29 -14.54 10.05
CA ARG A 97 -21.56 -14.22 9.41
C ARG A 97 -21.80 -12.72 9.41
N HIS A 98 -22.30 -12.18 8.33
CA HIS A 98 -22.48 -10.74 8.11
C HIS A 98 -23.95 -10.38 7.81
N LEU A 99 -24.41 -9.31 8.43
CA LEU A 99 -25.68 -8.65 8.17
C LEU A 99 -25.39 -7.21 7.75
N ALA A 100 -25.94 -6.75 6.63
CA ALA A 100 -25.93 -5.33 6.28
C ALA A 100 -27.35 -4.81 6.09
N VAL A 101 -27.62 -3.63 6.62
CA VAL A 101 -28.84 -2.86 6.35
C VAL A 101 -28.46 -1.55 5.68
N MET A 102 -29.09 -1.27 4.55
CA MET A 102 -28.90 -0.07 3.73
C MET A 102 -30.11 0.87 3.84
N GLY A 103 -30.05 2.00 3.13
CA GLY A 103 -31.14 2.98 3.06
C GLY A 103 -30.93 4.19 3.97
N LYS A 104 -32.02 4.91 4.29
CA LYS A 104 -31.94 6.13 5.12
C LYS A 104 -31.67 5.79 6.61
N PRO A 105 -31.00 6.65 7.39
CA PRO A 105 -30.63 6.38 8.78
C PRO A 105 -31.77 5.85 9.67
N ALA A 106 -32.95 6.49 9.65
CA ALA A 106 -34.10 6.05 10.45
C ALA A 106 -34.58 4.64 10.08
N ALA A 107 -34.57 4.28 8.79
CA ALA A 107 -34.94 2.94 8.34
C ALA A 107 -33.89 1.90 8.75
N GLN A 108 -32.60 2.27 8.71
CA GLN A 108 -31.52 1.41 9.21
C GLN A 108 -31.68 1.16 10.71
N GLU A 109 -31.90 2.20 11.51
CA GLU A 109 -32.07 2.10 12.95
C GLU A 109 -33.24 1.20 13.33
N ALA A 110 -34.40 1.34 12.67
CA ALA A 110 -35.57 0.50 12.91
C ALA A 110 -35.30 -1.00 12.60
N LYS A 111 -34.63 -1.29 11.48
CA LYS A 111 -34.27 -2.68 11.11
C LYS A 111 -33.23 -3.25 12.07
N ILE A 112 -32.20 -2.49 12.44
CA ILE A 112 -31.19 -2.91 13.40
C ILE A 112 -31.80 -3.15 14.78
N ALA A 113 -32.72 -2.29 15.23
CA ALA A 113 -33.46 -2.51 16.48
C ALA A 113 -34.26 -3.83 16.44
N SER A 114 -34.86 -4.16 15.29
CA SER A 114 -35.58 -5.43 15.09
C SER A 114 -34.63 -6.63 15.15
N VAL A 115 -33.44 -6.52 14.54
CA VAL A 115 -32.38 -7.56 14.63
C VAL A 115 -31.97 -7.76 16.09
N LEU A 116 -31.68 -6.68 16.83
CA LEU A 116 -31.26 -6.76 18.23
C LEU A 116 -32.35 -7.33 19.14
N ALA A 117 -33.63 -6.98 18.93
CA ALA A 117 -34.76 -7.57 19.64
C ALA A 117 -34.92 -9.07 19.32
N GLY A 118 -34.70 -9.45 18.07
CA GLY A 118 -34.63 -10.85 17.65
C GLY A 118 -33.54 -11.64 18.38
N LEU A 119 -32.33 -11.09 18.51
CA LEU A 119 -31.25 -11.72 19.26
C LEU A 119 -31.61 -11.88 20.74
N LYS A 120 -32.19 -10.85 21.36
CA LYS A 120 -32.63 -10.89 22.76
C LYS A 120 -33.74 -11.92 23.01
N SER A 121 -34.57 -12.21 22.01
CA SER A 121 -35.61 -13.23 22.09
C SER A 121 -35.13 -14.64 21.73
N GLY A 122 -33.81 -14.84 21.51
CA GLY A 122 -33.22 -16.14 21.24
C GLY A 122 -33.24 -16.56 19.77
N LYS A 123 -33.64 -15.69 18.84
CA LYS A 123 -33.49 -15.99 17.40
C LYS A 123 -32.01 -16.08 17.04
N SER A 124 -31.66 -17.04 16.20
CA SER A 124 -30.30 -17.16 15.70
C SER A 124 -29.94 -15.98 14.78
N PHE A 125 -28.69 -15.52 14.82
CA PHE A 125 -28.23 -14.47 13.91
C PHE A 125 -28.37 -14.90 12.44
N LYS A 126 -28.22 -16.19 12.13
CA LYS A 126 -28.51 -16.78 10.81
C LYS A 126 -29.91 -16.43 10.29
N GLN A 127 -30.94 -16.61 11.12
CA GLN A 127 -32.33 -16.30 10.75
C GLN A 127 -32.52 -14.80 10.52
N LEU A 128 -31.90 -13.98 11.36
CA LEU A 128 -32.01 -12.52 11.25
C LEU A 128 -31.30 -11.99 10.00
N VAL A 129 -30.17 -12.60 9.61
CA VAL A 129 -29.51 -12.29 8.33
C VAL A 129 -30.42 -12.61 7.16
N LEU A 130 -31.02 -13.79 7.13
CA LEU A 130 -31.95 -14.18 6.06
C LEU A 130 -33.17 -13.24 5.97
N GLN A 131 -33.61 -12.69 7.10
CA GLN A 131 -34.79 -11.84 7.18
C GLN A 131 -34.50 -10.36 6.87
N TYR A 132 -33.38 -9.82 7.34
CA TYR A 132 -33.13 -8.37 7.36
C TYR A 132 -31.91 -7.93 6.55
N SER A 133 -31.02 -8.84 6.16
CA SER A 133 -29.81 -8.46 5.44
C SER A 133 -30.11 -8.11 3.99
N GLU A 134 -29.54 -7.00 3.54
CA GLU A 134 -29.60 -6.49 2.17
C GLU A 134 -28.26 -6.69 1.44
N ASP A 135 -27.33 -7.42 2.06
CA ASP A 135 -26.07 -7.81 1.43
C ASP A 135 -26.28 -8.95 0.40
N ALA A 136 -25.44 -9.02 -0.63
CA ALA A 136 -25.46 -10.08 -1.64
C ALA A 136 -25.25 -11.48 -1.03
N GLY A 137 -24.56 -11.55 0.12
CA GLY A 137 -24.37 -12.78 0.90
C GLY A 137 -25.60 -13.26 1.67
N ALA A 138 -26.67 -12.46 1.77
CA ALA A 138 -27.87 -12.78 2.56
C ALA A 138 -28.49 -14.13 2.18
N LYS A 139 -28.51 -14.47 0.88
CA LYS A 139 -29.02 -15.76 0.37
C LYS A 139 -28.25 -16.98 0.89
N PHE A 140 -27.00 -16.81 1.29
CA PHE A 140 -26.18 -17.85 1.93
C PHE A 140 -26.13 -17.67 3.46
N ALA A 141 -27.17 -17.04 4.00
CA ALA A 141 -27.27 -16.62 5.39
C ALA A 141 -26.06 -15.81 5.87
N GLY A 142 -25.45 -15.02 4.97
CA GLY A 142 -24.34 -14.11 5.25
C GLY A 142 -23.03 -14.76 5.69
N ASP A 143 -22.86 -16.07 5.54
CA ASP A 143 -21.59 -16.73 5.87
C ASP A 143 -20.50 -16.30 4.89
N LEU A 144 -19.42 -15.74 5.41
CA LEU A 144 -18.28 -15.25 4.62
C LEU A 144 -17.12 -16.25 4.59
N ASP A 145 -17.27 -17.43 5.19
CA ASP A 145 -16.18 -18.37 5.45
C ASP A 145 -15.02 -17.71 6.24
N PHE A 146 -13.87 -18.36 6.34
CA PHE A 146 -12.69 -17.84 7.00
C PHE A 146 -12.09 -16.66 6.24
N LYS A 147 -12.09 -15.49 6.88
CA LYS A 147 -11.52 -14.24 6.36
C LYS A 147 -10.40 -13.74 7.25
N GLY A 148 -9.30 -13.33 6.62
CA GLY A 148 -8.17 -12.66 7.27
C GLY A 148 -8.29 -11.15 7.23
N LYS A 149 -7.31 -10.45 7.83
CA LYS A 149 -7.29 -8.99 7.89
C LYS A 149 -7.20 -8.29 6.54
N ASN A 150 -6.77 -9.01 5.50
CA ASN A 150 -6.65 -8.54 4.11
C ASN A 150 -7.93 -8.76 3.29
N ASP A 151 -8.90 -9.53 3.82
CA ASP A 151 -10.11 -9.90 3.08
C ASP A 151 -11.32 -9.03 3.45
N LEU A 152 -11.22 -8.22 4.52
CA LEU A 152 -12.32 -7.43 5.07
C LEU A 152 -11.92 -5.98 5.30
N PRO A 153 -12.88 -5.04 5.29
CA PRO A 153 -12.70 -3.70 5.84
C PRO A 153 -12.14 -3.77 7.27
N SER A 154 -11.13 -2.94 7.55
CA SER A 154 -10.40 -2.95 8.82
C SER A 154 -11.31 -2.81 10.04
N VAL A 155 -12.37 -2.00 9.95
CA VAL A 155 -13.34 -1.80 11.03
C VAL A 155 -14.15 -3.07 11.35
N LEU A 156 -14.55 -3.85 10.34
CA LEU A 156 -15.30 -5.09 10.54
C LEU A 156 -14.40 -6.17 11.13
N TYR A 157 -13.18 -6.31 10.61
CA TYR A 157 -12.21 -7.25 11.14
C TYR A 157 -11.82 -6.93 12.59
N ALA A 158 -11.60 -5.65 12.91
CA ALA A 158 -11.31 -5.20 14.27
C ALA A 158 -12.47 -5.47 15.24
N ALA A 159 -13.72 -5.33 14.79
CA ALA A 159 -14.89 -5.69 15.58
C ALA A 159 -14.93 -7.21 15.82
N ALA A 160 -14.72 -8.02 14.78
CA ALA A 160 -14.69 -9.48 14.89
C ALA A 160 -13.62 -9.99 15.86
N LEU A 161 -12.43 -9.38 15.89
CA LEU A 161 -11.36 -9.75 16.83
C LEU A 161 -11.73 -9.61 18.31
N ARG A 162 -12.74 -8.79 18.63
CA ARG A 162 -13.20 -8.55 20.01
C ARG A 162 -14.28 -9.54 20.45
N LEU A 163 -14.74 -10.40 19.54
CA LEU A 163 -15.85 -11.32 19.77
C LEU A 163 -15.35 -12.75 19.97
N LYS A 164 -16.05 -13.49 20.83
CA LYS A 164 -15.93 -14.95 20.94
C LYS A 164 -16.85 -15.63 19.91
N PRO A 165 -16.58 -16.89 19.54
CA PRO A 165 -17.51 -17.70 18.77
C PRO A 165 -18.94 -17.66 19.35
N GLY A 166 -19.93 -17.43 18.48
CA GLY A 166 -21.35 -17.24 18.83
C GLY A 166 -21.74 -15.81 19.22
N GLN A 167 -20.79 -14.87 19.36
CA GLN A 167 -21.11 -13.48 19.69
C GLN A 167 -21.32 -12.63 18.44
N VAL A 168 -22.25 -11.66 18.55
CA VAL A 168 -22.57 -10.66 17.54
C VAL A 168 -21.99 -9.30 17.95
N SER A 169 -21.48 -8.54 16.99
CA SER A 169 -20.96 -7.20 17.21
C SER A 169 -22.06 -6.21 17.60
N ILE A 170 -21.65 -5.06 18.13
CA ILE A 170 -22.49 -3.86 18.08
C ILE A 170 -22.71 -3.44 16.61
N PRO A 171 -23.73 -2.60 16.31
CA PRO A 171 -23.91 -2.03 14.97
C PRO A 171 -22.71 -1.19 14.54
N ILE A 172 -22.23 -1.40 13.33
CA ILE A 172 -21.05 -0.73 12.75
C ILE A 172 -21.50 0.09 11.55
N LYS A 173 -21.34 1.41 11.58
CA LYS A 173 -21.58 2.27 10.42
C LYS A 173 -20.39 2.14 9.45
N LEU A 174 -20.66 1.74 8.22
CA LEU A 174 -19.65 1.61 7.17
C LEU A 174 -20.28 1.91 5.81
N GLY A 175 -19.66 2.81 5.04
CA GLY A 175 -20.22 3.28 3.77
C GLY A 175 -21.63 3.85 3.95
N ALA A 176 -22.57 3.40 3.11
CA ALA A 176 -23.96 3.82 3.17
C ALA A 176 -24.83 2.96 4.12
N GLY A 177 -24.26 2.02 4.86
CA GLY A 177 -25.00 1.00 5.61
C GLY A 177 -24.66 0.90 7.09
N THR A 178 -25.45 0.08 7.79
CA THR A 178 -25.16 -0.40 9.15
C THR A 178 -24.96 -1.91 9.11
N HIS A 179 -23.86 -2.36 9.70
CA HIS A 179 -23.37 -3.73 9.61
C HIS A 179 -23.32 -4.39 10.98
N LEU A 180 -23.62 -5.69 11.04
CA LEU A 180 -23.31 -6.54 12.19
C LEU A 180 -22.52 -7.76 11.71
N VAL A 181 -21.63 -8.24 12.57
CA VAL A 181 -20.88 -9.47 12.33
C VAL A 181 -21.04 -10.43 13.51
N GLU A 182 -21.19 -11.72 13.21
CA GLU A 182 -21.11 -12.82 14.18
C GLU A 182 -19.83 -13.60 13.93
N VAL A 183 -19.09 -13.93 14.98
CA VAL A 183 -17.96 -14.86 14.87
C VAL A 183 -18.48 -16.29 14.99
N ILE A 184 -18.24 -17.11 13.97
CA ILE A 184 -18.60 -18.54 13.98
C ILE A 184 -17.43 -19.36 14.53
N ALA A 185 -16.21 -19.10 14.05
CA ALA A 185 -15.02 -19.84 14.45
C ALA A 185 -13.75 -19.03 14.20
N VAL A 186 -12.68 -19.37 14.92
CA VAL A 186 -11.33 -18.85 14.67
C VAL A 186 -10.48 -20.00 14.12
N GLN A 187 -9.81 -19.79 12.98
CA GLN A 187 -9.00 -20.83 12.35
C GLN A 187 -7.69 -20.99 13.12
N GLU A 188 -7.33 -22.23 13.42
CA GLU A 188 -6.01 -22.56 13.96
C GLU A 188 -4.89 -22.27 12.96
N PHE A 189 -3.73 -21.80 13.44
CA PHE A 189 -2.58 -21.49 12.60
C PHE A 189 -2.14 -22.67 11.69
N ALA A 190 -2.23 -23.90 12.19
CA ALA A 190 -1.88 -25.10 11.44
C ALA A 190 -2.76 -25.29 10.20
N LYS A 191 -4.04 -24.90 10.28
CA LYS A 191 -5.03 -25.01 9.21
C LYS A 191 -5.09 -23.77 8.31
N ALA A 192 -4.37 -22.71 8.65
CA ALA A 192 -4.36 -21.48 7.87
C ALA A 192 -3.66 -21.67 6.52
N PRO A 193 -4.22 -21.17 5.41
CA PRO A 193 -3.61 -21.30 4.07
C PRO A 193 -2.22 -20.65 4.01
N GLU A 194 -1.30 -21.26 3.25
CA GLU A 194 0.06 -20.73 3.11
C GLU A 194 0.07 -19.33 2.48
N VAL A 195 -0.86 -19.04 1.57
CA VAL A 195 -1.02 -17.69 0.99
C VAL A 195 -1.26 -16.63 2.06
N TYR A 196 -2.04 -16.94 3.11
CA TYR A 196 -2.27 -16.00 4.20
C TYR A 196 -1.04 -15.87 5.11
N LYS A 197 -0.32 -16.97 5.37
CA LYS A 197 0.95 -16.94 6.11
C LYS A 197 2.01 -16.14 5.36
N ALA A 198 2.09 -16.28 4.04
CA ALA A 198 2.96 -15.50 3.17
C ALA A 198 2.59 -14.01 3.18
N PHE A 199 1.30 -13.67 3.17
CA PHE A 199 0.85 -12.29 3.37
C PHE A 199 1.32 -11.71 4.71
N LEU A 200 1.15 -12.43 5.82
CA LEU A 200 1.65 -12.00 7.14
C LEU A 200 3.17 -11.85 7.17
N ARG A 201 3.90 -12.76 6.50
CA ARG A 201 5.35 -12.68 6.34
C ARG A 201 5.77 -11.44 5.55
N GLY A 202 5.06 -11.10 4.47
CA GLY A 202 5.28 -9.87 3.70
C GLY A 202 5.04 -8.61 4.51
N ASP A 203 3.92 -8.56 5.25
CA ASP A 203 3.57 -7.41 6.11
C ASP A 203 4.59 -7.21 7.24
N LEU A 204 5.00 -8.29 7.92
CA LEU A 204 6.04 -8.24 8.95
C LEU A 204 7.39 -7.76 8.38
N LYS A 205 7.78 -8.25 7.21
CA LYS A 205 9.01 -7.81 6.54
C LYS A 205 8.95 -6.31 6.25
N HIS A 206 7.85 -5.83 5.68
CA HIS A 206 7.64 -4.42 5.39
C HIS A 206 7.72 -3.55 6.66
N GLN A 207 7.14 -4.01 7.77
CA GLN A 207 7.22 -3.30 9.06
C GLN A 207 8.66 -3.24 9.60
N LYS A 208 9.43 -4.33 9.46
CA LYS A 208 10.85 -4.35 9.83
C LYS A 208 11.67 -3.37 8.98
N GLU A 209 11.42 -3.33 7.66
CA GLU A 209 12.07 -2.41 6.73
C GLU A 209 11.81 -0.94 7.12
N LEU A 210 10.54 -0.57 7.34
CA LEU A 210 10.18 0.79 7.78
C LEU A 210 10.83 1.17 9.11
N THR A 211 10.89 0.22 10.05
CA THR A 211 11.53 0.42 11.36
C THR A 211 13.04 0.64 11.21
N LEU A 212 13.71 -0.16 10.38
CA LEU A 212 15.13 -0.04 10.08
C LEU A 212 15.44 1.32 9.44
N LEU A 213 14.72 1.70 8.39
CA LEU A 213 14.91 2.97 7.70
C LEU A 213 14.67 4.16 8.63
N ARG A 214 13.61 4.11 9.45
CA ARG A 214 13.33 5.17 10.44
C ARG A 214 14.49 5.33 11.42
N LYS A 215 15.01 4.23 11.97
CA LYS A 215 16.17 4.26 12.90
C LYS A 215 17.42 4.80 12.21
N ASN A 216 17.67 4.35 10.98
CA ASN A 216 18.81 4.81 10.20
C ASN A 216 18.75 6.33 9.93
N LEU A 217 17.62 6.85 9.45
CA LEU A 217 17.43 8.28 9.20
C LEU A 217 17.52 9.11 10.49
N ALA A 218 16.96 8.62 11.60
CA ALA A 218 17.10 9.28 12.90
C ALA A 218 18.58 9.39 13.34
N SER A 219 19.40 8.38 13.06
CA SER A 219 20.84 8.41 13.36
C SER A 219 21.62 9.43 12.52
N LEU A 220 21.12 9.80 11.34
CA LEU A 220 21.73 10.83 10.50
C LEU A 220 21.49 12.21 11.11
N ALA A 221 20.32 12.46 11.69
CA ALA A 221 20.03 13.72 12.37
C ALA A 221 21.01 13.99 13.53
N LEU A 222 21.40 12.95 14.28
CA LEU A 222 22.40 13.06 15.34
C LEU A 222 23.81 13.37 14.82
N ARG A 223 24.08 13.07 13.55
CA ARG A 223 25.38 13.30 12.89
C ARG A 223 25.32 14.49 11.93
N LYS A 224 24.31 15.37 12.04
CA LYS A 224 24.10 16.52 11.15
C LYS A 224 25.34 17.40 11.03
N ALA A 225 26.13 17.56 12.10
CA ALA A 225 27.37 18.32 12.10
C ALA A 225 28.44 17.80 11.12
N LYS A 226 28.38 16.52 10.72
CA LYS A 226 29.28 15.92 9.72
C LYS A 226 28.91 16.31 8.27
N TYR A 227 27.77 16.96 8.06
CA TYR A 227 27.25 17.31 6.75
C TYR A 227 27.13 18.84 6.64
N PRO A 228 28.10 19.50 5.97
CA PRO A 228 28.05 20.95 5.76
C PRO A 228 26.74 21.31 5.07
N GLN A 229 25.99 22.26 5.64
CA GLN A 229 24.81 22.78 4.97
C GLN A 229 25.27 23.67 3.83
N THR A 230 24.79 23.42 2.60
CA THR A 230 24.90 24.42 1.53
C THR A 230 24.19 25.68 2.01
N LYS A 231 24.90 26.82 2.06
CA LYS A 231 24.29 28.13 2.34
C LYS A 231 23.05 28.23 1.44
N LYS A 232 21.87 28.41 2.02
CA LYS A 232 20.70 28.81 1.25
C LYS A 232 21.09 30.12 0.56
N ASP A 233 20.95 30.19 -0.74
CA ASP A 233 21.07 31.45 -1.47
C ASP A 233 19.96 32.37 -0.95
N THR A 234 20.29 33.22 0.02
CA THR A 234 19.50 34.39 0.38
C THR A 234 19.52 35.32 -0.83
N LYS A 235 18.43 35.30 -1.60
CA LYS A 235 18.00 36.42 -2.42
C LYS A 235 16.70 36.96 -1.83
#